data_AF-A0A1V5R0C8-F1
#
_entry.id   AF-A0A1V5R0C8-F1
#
_cell.length_a   1.000
_cell.length_b   1.000
_cell.length_c   1.000
_cell.angle_alpha   90.00
_cell.angle_beta   90.00
_cell.angle_gamma   90.00
#
_symmetry.space_group_name_H-M   'P 1'
#
loop_
_entity.id
_entity.type
_entity.pdbx_description
1 polymer ?
#
loop_
_entity_poly.entity_id
_entity_poly.type
_entity_poly.pdbx_seq_one_letter_code
_entity_poly.pdbx_strand_id
1 'polypeptide(L)' 'MLNHCMYDKIKLVHQLSSILWFIEKHAKNDAKSANDMKCHDTLEKLAIDLEKYVKQLEESICTKK' A
#
# COMPACT_ATOMS: atom_id res chain seq x y z
N MET A 1 18.73 11.35 -8.61
CA MET A 1 18.70 9.97 -9.17
C MET A 1 19.22 9.01 -8.12
N LEU A 2 18.32 8.30 -7.43
CA LEU A 2 18.66 7.28 -6.41
C LEU A 2 19.11 5.99 -7.12
N ASN A 3 20.26 6.02 -7.78
CA ASN A 3 20.78 4.89 -8.57
C ASN A 3 21.41 3.77 -7.71
N HIS A 4 21.37 3.87 -6.37
CA HIS A 4 21.99 2.91 -5.45
C HIS A 4 21.15 2.57 -4.23
N CYS A 5 19.83 2.71 -4.32
CA CYS A 5 18.98 2.10 -3.31
C CYS A 5 18.73 0.65 -3.69
N MET A 6 19.61 -0.25 -3.23
CA MET A 6 19.36 -1.69 -3.16
C MET A 6 18.26 -1.95 -2.11
N TYR A 7 17.06 -1.41 -2.33
CA TYR A 7 15.91 -1.78 -1.51
C TYR A 7 15.62 -3.25 -1.80
N ASP A 8 15.51 -4.03 -0.72
CA ASP A 8 14.96 -5.36 -0.80
C ASP A 8 13.51 -5.23 -1.27
N LYS A 9 13.31 -5.43 -2.58
CA LYS A 9 12.03 -5.25 -3.24
C LYS A 9 10.97 -6.18 -2.65
N ILE A 10 11.36 -7.39 -2.23
CA ILE A 10 10.45 -8.36 -1.61
C ILE A 10 10.02 -7.84 -0.23
N LYS A 11 10.98 -7.36 0.57
CA LYS A 11 10.67 -6.75 1.87
C LYS A 11 9.78 -5.52 1.72
N LEU A 12 10.06 -4.68 0.73
CA LEU A 12 9.26 -3.48 0.46
C LEU A 12 7.84 -3.85 0.04
N VAL A 13 7.65 -4.81 -0.87
CA VAL A 13 6.34 -5.34 -1.23
C VAL A 13 5.61 -5.85 0.01
N HIS A 14 6.24 -6.71 0.81
CA HIS A 14 5.64 -7.25 2.02
C HIS A 14 5.18 -6.16 3.00
N GLN A 15 6.00 -5.12 3.22
CA GLN A 15 5.64 -4.00 4.09
C GLN A 15 4.46 -3.20 3.53
N LEU A 16 4.47 -2.88 2.24
CA LEU A 16 3.38 -2.14 1.59
C LEU A 16 2.07 -2.95 1.59
N SER A 17 2.12 -4.25 1.30
CA SER A 17 0.97 -5.15 1.36
C SER A 17 0.41 -5.26 2.80
N SER A 18 1.28 -5.26 3.81
CA SER A 18 0.84 -5.27 5.22
C SER A 18 0.09 -3.99 5.60
N ILE A 19 0.59 -2.83 5.15
CA ILE A 19 -0.07 -1.53 5.36
C ILE A 19 -1.41 -1.48 4.62
N LEU A 20 -1.44 -1.89 3.36
CA LEU A 20 -2.66 -1.95 2.56
C LEU A 20 -3.72 -2.82 3.25
N TRP A 21 -3.35 -4.02 3.69
CA TRP A 21 -4.24 -4.92 4.43
C TRP A 21 -4.78 -4.27 5.70
N PHE A 22 -3.92 -3.59 6.48
CA PHE A 22 -4.36 -2.90 7.68
C PHE A 22 -5.38 -1.79 7.38
N ILE A 23 -5.15 -1.01 6.31
CA ILE A 23 -6.07 0.04 5.90
C ILE A 23 -7.43 -0.56 5.51
N GLU A 24 -7.42 -1.64 4.74
CA GLU A 24 -8.63 -2.30 4.26
C GLU A 24 -9.46 -2.98 5.36
N LYS A 25 -8.80 -3.60 6.33
CA LYS A 25 -9.47 -4.38 7.38
C LYS A 25 -9.81 -3.57 8.61
N HIS A 26 -9.01 -2.56 8.95
CA HIS A 26 -9.11 -1.84 10.22
C HIS A 26 -9.32 -0.34 10.01
N ALA A 27 -8.34 0.37 9.42
CA ALA A 27 -8.29 1.83 9.50
C ALA A 27 -9.54 2.52 8.91
N LYS A 28 -10.08 2.02 7.79
CA LYS A 28 -11.32 2.58 7.21
C LYS A 28 -12.53 2.38 8.12
N ASN A 29 -12.65 1.22 8.76
CA ASN A 29 -13.74 0.94 9.68
C ASN A 29 -13.63 1.81 10.93
N ASP A 30 -12.42 1.99 11.46
CA ASP A 30 -12.18 2.86 12.62
C ASP A 30 -12.54 4.33 12.30
N ALA A 31 -12.13 4.84 11.14
CA ALA A 31 -12.48 6.19 10.69
C ALA A 31 -14.00 6.36 10.53
N LYS A 32 -14.69 5.36 9.97
CA LYS A 32 -16.14 5.35 9.84
C LYS A 32 -16.83 5.30 11.20
N SER A 33 -16.36 4.48 12.14
CA SER A 33 -16.87 4.38 13.50
C SER A 33 -16.64 5.66 14.32
N ALA A 34 -15.57 6.39 14.05
CA ALA A 34 -15.30 7.72 14.61
C ALA A 34 -16.08 8.85 13.92
N ASN A 35 -16.90 8.53 12.91
CA ASN A 35 -17.64 9.49 12.09
C ASN A 35 -16.74 10.52 11.36
N ASP A 36 -15.47 10.18 11.13
CA ASP A 36 -14.50 11.00 10.40
C ASP A 36 -14.44 10.56 8.93
N MET A 37 -15.40 11.06 8.15
CA MET A 37 -15.51 10.76 6.72
C MET A 37 -14.32 11.28 5.92
N LYS A 38 -13.68 12.38 6.36
CA LYS A 38 -12.50 12.92 5.65
C LYS A 38 -11.30 11.99 5.79
N CYS A 39 -11.10 11.42 6.98
CA CYS A 39 -10.08 10.40 7.23
C CYS A 39 -10.39 9.13 6.42
N HIS A 40 -11.65 8.68 6.41
CA HIS A 40 -12.08 7.53 5.61
C HIS A 40 -11.73 7.70 4.12
N ASP A 41 -12.10 8.84 3.52
CA ASP A 41 -11.85 9.10 2.09
C ASP A 41 -10.35 9.21 1.77
N THR A 42 -9.56 9.72 2.73
CA THR A 42 -8.10 9.78 2.61
C THR A 42 -7.49 8.38 2.63
N LEU A 43 -7.96 7.53 3.53
CA LEU A 43 -7.54 6.13 3.63
C LEU A 43 -7.94 5.32 2.40
N GLU A 44 -9.12 5.58 1.83
CA GLU A 44 -9.57 4.94 0.59
C GLU A 44 -8.67 5.31 -0.59
N LYS A 45 -8.36 6.60 -0.78
CA LYS A 45 -7.43 7.05 -1.83
C LYS A 45 -6.04 6.46 -1.63
N LEU A 46 -5.53 6.44 -0.39
CA LEU A 46 -4.24 5.85 -0.06
C LEU A 46 -4.21 4.35 -0.37
N ALA A 47 -5.27 3.61 -0.08
CA ALA A 47 -5.35 2.18 -0.41
C ALA A 47 -5.26 1.93 -1.91
N ILE A 48 -5.97 2.73 -2.72
CA ILE A 48 -5.93 2.65 -4.20
C ILE A 48 -4.52 2.91 -4.73
N ASP A 49 -3.86 3.96 -4.22
CA ASP A 49 -2.49 4.29 -4.63
C ASP A 49 -1.50 3.19 -4.22
N LEU A 50 -1.62 2.66 -3.00
CA LEU A 50 -0.78 1.56 -2.51
C LEU A 50 -0.96 0.28 -3.32
N GLU A 51 -2.19 -0.09 -3.65
CA GLU A 51 -2.49 -1.26 -4.49
C GLU A 51 -1.81 -1.14 -5.86
N LYS A 52 -1.90 0.04 -6.48
CA LYS A 52 -1.23 0.33 -7.75
C LYS A 52 0.29 0.18 -7.64
N TYR A 53 0.90 0.72 -6.58
CA TYR A 53 2.35 0.65 -6.41
C TYR A 53 2.84 -0.76 -6.04
N VAL A 54 2.11 -1.49 -5.21
CA VAL A 54 2.39 -2.90 -4.90
C VAL A 54 2.40 -3.73 -6.17
N LYS A 55 1.37 -3.58 -7.01
CA LYS A 55 1.29 -4.29 -8.30
C LYS A 55 2.47 -3.96 -9.22
N GLN A 56 2.84 -2.69 -9.36
CA GLN A 56 4.01 -2.28 -10.15
C GLN A 56 5.31 -2.88 -9.61
N LEU A 57 5.47 -2.94 -8.28
CA LEU A 57 6.62 -3.56 -7.64
C LEU A 57 6.64 -5.07 -7.85
N GLU A 58 5.50 -5.76 -7.71
CA GLU A 58 5.35 -7.19 -7.97
C GLU A 58 5.71 -7.53 -9.42
N GLU A 59 5.21 -6.76 -10.40
CA GLU A 59 5.58 -6.90 -11.81
C GLU A 59 7.09 -6.69 -12.04
N SER A 60 7.73 -5.80 -11.27
CA SER A 60 9.18 -5.56 -11.35
C SER A 60 10.04 -6.67 -10.72
N ILE A 61 9.46 -7.50 -9.84
CA ILE A 61 10.11 -8.65 -9.19
C ILE A 61 9.85 -9.92 -10.02
N CYS A 62 8.61 -10.12 -10.48
CA CYS A 62 8.19 -11.19 -11.37
C CYS A 62 8.54 -10.87 -12.82
N THR A 63 9.83 -10.74 -13.14
CA THR A 63 10.26 -10.86 -14.53
C THR A 63 9.93 -12.26 -15.03
N LYS A 64 8.95 -12.38 -15.94
CA LYS A 64 8.75 -13.58 -16.76
C LYS A 64 10.09 -13.94 -17.40
N LYS A 65 10.59 -15.15 -17.11
CA LYS A 65 11.60 -15.81 -17.94
C LYS A 65 11.02 -16.14 -19.30
#